data_AF-A0A401QP61-F1
#
_entry.id   AF-A0A401QP61-F1
#
_cell.length_a   1.000
_cell.length_b   1.000
_cell.length_c   1.000
_cell.angle_alpha   90.00
_cell.angle_beta   90.00
_cell.angle_gamma   90.00
#
_symmetry.space_group_name_H-M   'P 1'
#
loop_
_entity.id
_entity.type
_entity.pdbx_description
1 polymer ?
#
loop_
_entity_poly.entity_id
_entity_poly.type
_entity_poly.pdbx_seq_one_letter_code
_entity_poly.pdbx_strand_id
1 'polypeptide(L)'
;MGDGGIGNVGVMLGGRIGNVGVVGDGGVGNVGVMRGGGVGNVGVMGDGGIGNVGVMGDGWIGNVGVMGGGGVGNVVVMGCGGIGNVVVMGGGGVGNVGVMGGGGVGNVGVVGGGGGRNVGVMGCRGVGNVGVMGGGRVGNDGVMGDEGIGNVGVMGDEVIGNVGVMGDGGIGNVGVM
;
A
#
# COMPACT_ATOMS: atom_id res chain seq x y z
N MET A 1 -32.57 5.91 -0.65
CA MET A 1 -31.82 4.74 -1.16
C MET A 1 -30.52 4.76 -0.39
N GLY A 2 -30.29 3.75 0.46
CA GLY A 2 -29.06 3.69 1.25
C GLY A 2 -27.88 3.53 0.30
N ASP A 3 -26.90 4.40 0.47
CA ASP A 3 -25.56 4.31 -0.08
C ASP A 3 -25.05 2.87 0.04
N GLY A 4 -24.84 2.23 -1.11
CA GLY A 4 -24.56 0.79 -1.27
C GLY A 4 -23.18 0.40 -0.76
N GLY A 5 -22.97 0.45 0.55
CA GLY A 5 -21.74 0.00 1.18
C GLY A 5 -21.54 -1.51 1.05
N ILE A 6 -20.29 -1.92 0.91
CA ILE A 6 -19.88 -3.33 0.97
C ILE A 6 -19.40 -3.63 2.39
N GLY A 7 -19.86 -4.76 2.95
CA GLY A 7 -19.34 -5.27 4.21
C GLY A 7 -17.89 -5.77 4.12
N ASN A 8 -17.50 -6.69 5.00
CA ASN A 8 -16.17 -7.29 4.93
C ASN A 8 -16.09 -8.29 3.77
N VAL A 9 -14.96 -8.30 3.04
CA VAL A 9 -14.69 -9.22 1.94
C VAL A 9 -13.48 -10.06 2.25
N GLY A 10 -13.62 -11.39 2.13
CA GLY A 10 -12.52 -12.34 2.29
C GLY A 10 -12.40 -13.25 1.08
N VAL A 11 -11.21 -13.32 0.48
CA VAL A 11 -10.88 -14.24 -0.62
C VAL A 11 -9.72 -15.13 -0.17
N MET A 12 -9.97 -16.43 -0.11
CA MET A 12 -8.96 -17.42 0.27
C MET A 12 -9.06 -18.66 -0.63
N LEU A 13 -7.95 -19.05 -1.25
CA LEU A 13 -7.86 -20.22 -2.12
C LEU A 13 -6.58 -21.01 -1.83
N GLY A 14 -6.60 -22.33 -2.07
CA GLY A 14 -5.36 -23.14 -2.10
C GLY A 14 -4.57 -22.94 -3.41
N GLY A 15 -5.30 -22.72 -4.51
CA GLY A 15 -4.78 -22.41 -5.86
C GLY A 15 -4.60 -20.90 -6.11
N ARG A 16 -4.03 -20.51 -7.26
CA ARG A 16 -3.76 -19.08 -7.58
C ARG A 16 -5.03 -18.24 -7.43
N ILE A 17 -4.93 -17.10 -6.77
CA ILE A 17 -5.99 -16.08 -6.82
C ILE A 17 -5.75 -15.27 -8.09
N GLY A 18 -6.77 -15.13 -8.92
CA GLY A 18 -6.75 -14.23 -10.07
C GLY A 18 -6.80 -12.77 -9.63
N ASN A 19 -7.46 -11.91 -10.41
CA ASN A 19 -7.67 -10.54 -10.00
C ASN A 19 -8.84 -10.44 -9.01
N VAL A 20 -8.71 -9.60 -7.99
CA VAL A 20 -9.77 -9.31 -7.01
C VAL A 20 -10.18 -7.85 -7.14
N GLY A 21 -11.48 -7.59 -7.30
CA GLY A 21 -12.04 -6.25 -7.34
C GLY A 21 -13.18 -6.12 -6.33
N VAL A 22 -13.13 -5.10 -5.48
CA VAL A 22 -14.20 -4.73 -4.55
C VAL A 22 -14.54 -3.27 -4.80
N VAL A 23 -15.78 -2.97 -5.18
CA VAL A 23 -16.23 -1.62 -5.52
C VAL A 23 -17.57 -1.36 -4.84
N GLY A 24 -17.61 -0.38 -3.94
CA GLY A 24 -18.84 0.04 -3.26
C GLY A 24 -19.12 1.53 -3.48
N ASP A 25 -20.37 1.86 -3.78
CA ASP A 25 -20.82 3.26 -3.89
C ASP A 25 -20.91 3.95 -2.51
N GLY A 26 -20.85 3.17 -1.43
CA GLY A 26 -20.69 3.64 -0.06
C GLY A 26 -19.31 3.32 0.52
N GLY A 27 -19.25 3.02 1.83
CA GLY A 27 -18.03 2.50 2.45
C GLY A 27 -17.75 1.05 2.06
N VAL A 28 -16.47 0.65 2.12
CA VAL A 28 -16.05 -0.76 2.04
C VAL A 28 -15.50 -1.18 3.41
N GLY A 29 -15.97 -2.31 3.92
CA GLY A 29 -15.41 -2.91 5.12
C GLY A 29 -13.96 -3.37 4.95
N ASN A 30 -13.52 -4.29 5.80
CA ASN A 30 -12.19 -4.86 5.69
C ASN A 30 -12.12 -5.81 4.49
N VAL A 31 -11.00 -5.76 3.75
CA VAL A 31 -10.75 -6.65 2.60
C VAL A 31 -9.51 -7.49 2.87
N GLY A 32 -9.67 -8.82 2.86
CA GLY A 32 -8.59 -9.78 3.01
C GLY A 32 -8.47 -10.67 1.77
N VAL A 33 -7.29 -10.71 1.16
CA VAL A 33 -6.95 -11.62 0.07
C VAL A 33 -5.74 -12.43 0.51
N MET A 34 -5.91 -13.74 0.74
CA MET A 34 -4.86 -14.58 1.31
C MET A 34 -4.71 -15.89 0.56
N ARG A 35 -3.45 -16.27 0.26
CA ARG A 35 -3.17 -17.53 -0.44
C ARG A 35 -1.75 -18.06 -0.23
N GLY A 36 -1.59 -19.38 -0.30
CA GLY A 36 -0.28 -20.06 -0.33
C GLY A 36 0.47 -19.98 -1.68
N GLY A 37 0.31 -18.91 -2.46
CA GLY A 37 1.01 -18.75 -3.73
C GLY A 37 0.64 -17.41 -4.39
N GLY A 38 0.76 -17.29 -5.71
CA GLY A 38 0.54 -15.99 -6.38
C GLY A 38 -0.89 -15.45 -6.28
N VAL A 39 -1.00 -14.13 -6.16
CA VAL A 39 -2.21 -13.30 -6.23
C VAL A 39 -2.10 -12.38 -7.44
N GLY A 40 -3.15 -12.28 -8.25
CA GLY A 40 -3.22 -11.30 -9.33
C GLY A 40 -3.31 -9.86 -8.83
N ASN A 41 -3.91 -8.98 -9.61
CA ASN A 41 -4.11 -7.60 -9.19
C ASN A 41 -5.25 -7.51 -8.16
N VAL A 42 -5.10 -6.65 -7.16
CA VAL A 42 -6.14 -6.37 -6.17
C VAL A 42 -6.54 -4.91 -6.24
N GLY A 43 -7.83 -4.64 -6.46
CA GLY A 43 -8.42 -3.31 -6.46
C GLY A 43 -9.52 -3.21 -5.42
N VAL A 44 -9.45 -2.21 -4.54
CA VAL A 44 -10.52 -1.88 -3.59
C VAL A 44 -10.87 -0.41 -3.75
N MET A 45 -12.13 -0.12 -4.05
CA MET A 45 -12.62 1.23 -4.28
C MET A 45 -13.91 1.48 -3.52
N GLY A 46 -13.98 2.62 -2.86
CA GLY A 46 -15.19 3.08 -2.16
C GLY A 46 -15.27 4.59 -2.17
N ASP A 47 -16.46 5.13 -2.47
CA ASP A 47 -16.70 6.57 -2.35
C ASP A 47 -16.69 7.00 -0.86
N GLY A 48 -17.10 6.09 0.02
CA GLY A 48 -16.95 6.23 1.47
C GLY A 48 -15.56 5.86 1.98
N GLY A 49 -15.47 5.54 3.28
CA GLY A 49 -14.23 5.03 3.87
C GLY A 49 -13.99 3.56 3.51
N ILE A 50 -12.72 3.18 3.40
CA ILE A 50 -12.30 1.78 3.30
C ILE A 50 -11.71 1.35 4.65
N GLY A 51 -12.11 0.17 5.14
CA GLY A 51 -11.48 -0.47 6.29
C GLY A 51 -10.03 -0.88 6.04
N ASN A 52 -9.55 -1.87 6.77
CA ASN A 52 -8.20 -2.40 6.56
C ASN A 52 -8.16 -3.30 5.33
N VAL A 53 -7.07 -3.22 4.56
CA VAL A 53 -6.83 -4.07 3.40
C VAL A 53 -5.57 -4.91 3.61
N GLY A 54 -5.72 -6.22 3.54
CA GLY A 54 -4.63 -7.19 3.65
C GLY A 54 -4.53 -8.04 2.39
N VAL A 55 -3.37 -8.03 1.74
CA VAL A 55 -3.07 -8.91 0.60
C VAL A 55 -1.83 -9.72 0.92
N MET A 56 -1.98 -11.05 1.04
CA MET A 56 -0.89 -11.96 1.37
C MET A 56 -0.80 -13.11 0.37
N GLY A 57 0.42 -13.37 -0.10
CA GLY A 57 0.69 -14.45 -1.04
C GLY A 57 2.10 -15.02 -0.90
N ASP A 58 2.25 -16.34 -0.85
CA ASP A 58 3.59 -16.96 -0.87
C ASP A 58 4.30 -16.82 -2.24
N GLY A 59 3.57 -16.39 -3.27
CA GLY A 59 4.10 -16.16 -4.61
C GLY A 59 4.27 -14.68 -4.93
N TRP A 60 4.17 -14.38 -6.23
CA TRP A 60 4.09 -13.00 -6.71
C TRP A 60 2.71 -12.40 -6.42
N ILE A 61 2.70 -11.15 -5.99
CA ILE A 61 1.50 -10.32 -5.93
C ILE A 61 1.56 -9.32 -7.08
N GLY A 62 0.46 -9.21 -7.82
CA GLY A 62 0.30 -8.19 -8.86
C GLY A 62 0.27 -6.77 -8.30
N ASN A 63 -0.36 -5.86 -9.03
CA ASN A 63 -0.56 -4.51 -8.55
C ASN A 63 -1.67 -4.46 -7.51
N VAL A 64 -1.49 -3.64 -6.47
CA VAL A 64 -2.49 -3.41 -5.42
C VAL A 64 -2.89 -1.94 -5.44
N GLY A 65 -4.19 -1.68 -5.61
CA GLY A 65 -4.79 -0.36 -5.59
C GLY A 65 -5.89 -0.27 -4.54
N VAL A 66 -5.81 0.71 -3.64
CA VAL A 66 -6.84 0.98 -2.63
C VAL A 66 -7.19 2.47 -2.66
N MET A 67 -8.46 2.79 -2.95
CA MET A 67 -8.93 4.17 -3.11
C MET A 67 -10.24 4.42 -2.36
N GLY A 68 -10.17 5.20 -1.27
CA GLY A 68 -11.32 5.54 -0.43
C GLY A 68 -11.56 7.05 -0.37
N GLY A 69 -12.75 7.52 -0.77
CA GLY A 69 -13.09 8.94 -0.69
C GLY A 69 -13.11 9.46 0.76
N GLY A 70 -13.66 8.68 1.69
CA GLY A 70 -13.69 8.98 3.13
C GLY A 70 -12.39 8.69 3.88
N GLY A 71 -11.39 8.11 3.22
CA GLY A 71 -10.15 7.65 3.81
C GLY A 71 -9.96 6.13 3.70
N VAL A 72 -8.75 5.67 4.02
CA VAL A 72 -8.37 4.26 3.99
C VAL A 72 -7.75 3.88 5.32
N GLY A 73 -8.14 2.71 5.86
CA GLY A 73 -7.50 2.12 7.03
C GLY A 73 -6.05 1.69 6.76
N ASN A 74 -5.58 0.71 7.51
CA ASN A 74 -4.24 0.17 7.30
C ASN A 74 -4.22 -0.71 6.04
N VAL A 75 -3.14 -0.60 5.27
CA VAL A 75 -2.90 -1.44 4.09
C VAL A 75 -1.64 -2.26 4.30
N VAL A 76 -1.76 -3.58 4.16
CA VAL A 76 -0.64 -4.51 4.29
C VAL A 76 -0.58 -5.39 3.05
N VAL A 77 0.55 -5.38 2.36
CA VAL A 77 0.83 -6.24 1.21
C VAL A 77 2.10 -7.03 1.49
N MET A 78 1.98 -8.36 1.59
CA MET A 78 3.09 -9.26 1.88
C MET A 78 3.19 -10.38 0.86
N GLY A 79 4.29 -10.39 0.12
CA GLY A 79 4.59 -11.41 -0.89
C GLY A 79 5.95 -12.05 -0.62
N CYS A 80 6.04 -13.39 -0.54
CA CYS A 80 7.38 -14.02 -0.50
C CYS A 80 8.09 -13.90 -1.86
N GLY A 81 7.33 -13.79 -2.95
CA GLY A 81 7.84 -13.41 -4.26
C GLY A 81 8.00 -11.89 -4.40
N GLY A 82 7.93 -11.39 -5.63
CA GLY A 82 7.88 -9.96 -5.88
C GLY A 82 6.47 -9.38 -5.71
N ILE A 83 6.40 -8.07 -5.46
CA ILE A 83 5.17 -7.30 -5.43
C ILE A 83 5.23 -6.30 -6.59
N GLY A 84 4.13 -6.17 -7.33
CA GLY A 84 3.97 -5.12 -8.32
C GLY A 84 3.91 -3.72 -7.69
N ASN A 85 3.24 -2.80 -8.37
CA ASN A 85 3.04 -1.45 -7.83
C ASN A 85 1.96 -1.46 -6.75
N VAL A 86 2.16 -0.68 -5.70
CA VAL A 86 1.17 -0.48 -4.64
C VAL A 86 0.77 0.98 -4.60
N VAL A 87 -0.52 1.26 -4.72
CA VAL A 87 -1.07 2.62 -4.64
C VAL A 87 -2.19 2.65 -3.61
N VAL A 88 -2.07 3.55 -2.65
CA VAL A 88 -3.09 3.77 -1.61
C VAL A 88 -3.45 5.25 -1.58
N MET A 89 -4.73 5.56 -1.79
CA MET A 89 -5.25 6.93 -1.74
C MET A 89 -6.46 7.03 -0.83
N GLY A 90 -6.44 8.00 0.08
CA GLY A 90 -7.55 8.25 1.00
C GLY A 90 -7.85 9.74 1.14
N GLY A 91 -9.04 10.18 0.71
CA GLY A 91 -9.43 11.59 0.79
C GLY A 91 -9.41 12.11 2.22
N GLY A 92 -9.95 11.34 3.17
CA GLY A 92 -9.90 11.64 4.61
C GLY A 92 -8.58 11.29 5.31
N GLY A 93 -7.59 10.76 4.59
CA GLY A 93 -6.35 10.23 5.16
C GLY A 93 -6.17 8.73 4.88
N VAL A 94 -4.97 8.25 5.18
CA VAL A 94 -4.59 6.84 5.02
C VAL A 94 -3.96 6.37 6.33
N GLY A 95 -4.29 5.17 6.78
CA GLY A 95 -3.62 4.52 7.91
C GLY A 95 -2.18 4.11 7.58
N ASN A 96 -1.62 3.20 8.36
CA ASN A 96 -0.29 2.69 8.11
C ASN A 96 -0.26 1.84 6.83
N VAL A 97 0.78 2.00 6.03
CA VAL A 97 1.00 1.21 4.81
C VAL A 97 2.28 0.39 4.97
N GLY A 98 2.15 -0.93 4.89
CA GLY A 98 3.27 -1.86 4.92
C GLY A 98 3.32 -2.67 3.63
N VAL A 99 4.44 -2.63 2.93
CA VAL A 99 4.69 -3.43 1.72
C VAL A 99 5.98 -4.21 1.90
N MET A 100 5.90 -5.54 1.91
CA MET A 100 7.05 -6.40 2.12
C MET A 100 7.11 -7.51 1.08
N GLY A 101 8.11 -7.43 0.21
CA GLY A 101 8.43 -8.43 -0.80
C GLY A 101 9.69 -9.20 -0.42
N GLY A 102 9.62 -10.54 -0.42
CA GLY A 102 10.83 -11.38 -0.39
C GLY A 102 11.61 -11.33 -1.72
N GLY A 103 10.95 -10.89 -2.79
CA GLY A 103 11.56 -10.45 -4.04
C GLY A 103 11.72 -8.93 -4.11
N GLY A 104 11.57 -8.37 -5.30
CA GLY A 104 11.54 -6.91 -5.49
C GLY A 104 10.16 -6.33 -5.22
N VAL A 105 10.10 -5.08 -4.79
CA VAL A 105 8.87 -4.30 -4.72
C VAL A 105 8.88 -3.27 -5.84
N GLY A 106 7.78 -3.15 -6.58
CA GLY A 106 7.59 -2.10 -7.57
C GLY A 106 7.51 -0.70 -6.95
N ASN A 107 6.85 0.22 -7.64
CA ASN A 107 6.63 1.56 -7.10
C ASN A 107 5.57 1.53 -6.00
N VAL A 108 5.80 2.29 -4.93
CA VAL A 108 4.84 2.47 -3.83
C VAL A 108 4.42 3.93 -3.75
N GLY A 109 3.13 4.20 -3.88
CA GLY A 109 2.54 5.53 -3.77
C GLY A 109 1.49 5.57 -2.68
N VAL A 110 1.64 6.49 -1.71
CA VAL A 110 0.67 6.69 -0.63
C VAL A 110 0.26 8.16 -0.60
N VAL A 111 -1.03 8.43 -0.78
CA VAL A 111 -1.59 9.80 -0.79
C VAL A 111 -2.75 9.90 0.17
N GLY A 112 -2.77 10.92 1.02
CA GLY A 112 -3.79 11.04 2.05
C GLY A 112 -4.04 12.49 2.43
N GLY A 113 -5.30 12.90 2.49
CA GLY A 113 -5.65 14.27 2.86
C GLY A 113 -5.49 14.55 4.37
N GLY A 114 -5.71 13.53 5.21
CA GLY A 114 -5.53 13.61 6.67
C GLY A 114 -4.10 13.31 7.14
N GLY A 115 -3.82 13.60 8.42
CA GLY A 115 -2.51 13.36 9.04
C GLY A 115 -2.41 12.05 9.85
N GLY A 116 -1.19 11.56 10.05
CA GLY A 116 -0.85 10.51 11.01
C GLY A 116 -0.75 9.10 10.43
N ARG A 117 0.22 8.88 9.53
CA ARG A 117 0.48 7.57 8.92
C ARG A 117 1.96 7.22 8.89
N ASN A 118 2.30 5.94 8.95
CA ASN A 118 3.65 5.46 8.68
C ASN A 118 3.67 4.62 7.39
N VAL A 119 4.71 4.78 6.57
CA VAL A 119 4.91 3.95 5.38
C VAL A 119 6.18 3.13 5.52
N GLY A 120 6.04 1.80 5.50
CA GLY A 120 7.16 0.87 5.47
C GLY A 120 7.19 0.09 4.17
N VAL A 121 8.31 0.16 3.43
CA VAL A 121 8.52 -0.60 2.20
C VAL A 121 9.82 -1.38 2.31
N MET A 122 9.75 -2.68 2.08
CA MET A 122 10.90 -3.58 2.09
C MET A 122 10.86 -4.51 0.88
N GLY A 123 11.96 -4.58 0.13
CA GLY A 123 12.14 -5.54 -0.96
C GLY A 123 13.55 -6.09 -0.97
N CYS A 124 13.73 -7.39 -0.77
CA CYS A 124 15.07 -7.99 -0.75
C CYS A 124 15.81 -7.79 -2.09
N ARG A 125 15.10 -7.81 -3.23
CA ARG A 125 15.70 -7.51 -4.54
C ARG A 125 15.55 -6.04 -4.95
N GLY A 126 15.44 -5.17 -3.97
CA GLY A 126 15.29 -3.75 -4.17
C GLY A 126 13.84 -3.28 -4.24
N VAL A 127 13.71 -1.97 -4.24
CA VAL A 127 12.45 -1.22 -4.22
C VAL A 127 12.47 -0.22 -5.36
N GLY A 128 11.34 -0.08 -6.06
CA GLY A 128 11.13 0.99 -7.03
C GLY A 128 11.10 2.38 -6.38
N ASN A 129 10.40 3.30 -7.00
CA ASN A 129 10.19 4.63 -6.42
C ASN A 129 9.16 4.55 -5.29
N VAL A 130 9.43 5.26 -4.20
CA VAL A 130 8.50 5.41 -3.08
C VAL A 130 8.08 6.87 -2.97
N GLY A 131 6.78 7.13 -3.05
CA GLY A 131 6.20 8.46 -2.93
C GLY A 131 5.16 8.49 -1.82
N VAL A 132 5.33 9.39 -0.86
CA VAL A 132 4.41 9.58 0.25
C VAL A 132 3.99 11.06 0.28
N MET A 133 2.71 11.35 0.07
CA MET A 133 2.15 12.71 0.07
C MET A 133 0.99 12.87 1.04
N GLY A 134 1.13 13.73 2.03
CA GLY A 134 0.11 14.01 3.05
C GLY A 134 -0.34 15.46 3.03
N GLY A 135 -1.65 15.72 3.02
CA GLY A 135 -2.22 17.06 3.23
C GLY A 135 -2.13 17.57 4.69
N GLY A 136 -1.37 16.86 5.53
CA GLY A 136 -1.20 17.13 6.95
C GLY A 136 0.07 16.44 7.44
N ARG A 137 0.04 15.84 8.64
CA ARG A 137 1.20 15.13 9.19
C ARG A 137 1.51 13.83 8.45
N VAL A 138 2.73 13.68 7.95
CA VAL A 138 3.30 12.38 7.57
C VAL A 138 4.10 11.86 8.76
N GLY A 139 3.90 10.60 9.13
CA GLY A 139 4.62 9.95 10.22
C GLY A 139 6.00 9.49 9.77
N ASN A 140 6.42 8.33 10.27
CA ASN A 140 7.72 7.76 9.94
C ASN A 140 7.63 6.93 8.67
N ASP A 141 8.54 7.20 7.75
CA ASP A 141 8.65 6.48 6.48
C ASP A 141 9.98 5.74 6.43
N GLY A 142 9.93 4.46 6.08
CA GLY A 142 11.08 3.56 6.00
C GLY A 142 11.09 2.82 4.68
N VAL A 143 12.19 2.92 3.94
CA VAL A 143 12.40 2.16 2.70
C VAL A 143 13.68 1.35 2.82
N MET A 144 13.55 0.03 2.66
CA MET A 144 14.67 -0.90 2.69
C MET A 144 14.74 -1.75 1.41
N GLY A 145 15.92 -1.85 0.81
CA GLY A 145 16.13 -2.76 -0.32
C GLY A 145 17.57 -3.10 -0.60
N ASP A 146 17.87 -4.39 -0.69
CA ASP A 146 19.26 -4.87 -0.70
C ASP A 146 19.93 -4.60 -2.06
N GLU A 147 19.23 -4.84 -3.18
CA GLU A 147 19.81 -4.64 -4.53
C GLU A 147 19.71 -3.19 -5.05
N GLY A 148 18.96 -2.32 -4.37
CA GLY A 148 18.84 -0.91 -4.71
C GLY A 148 17.46 -0.33 -4.45
N ILE A 149 17.39 0.99 -4.34
CA ILE A 149 16.17 1.75 -4.08
C ILE A 149 16.08 2.85 -5.14
N GLY A 150 14.89 3.01 -5.73
CA GLY A 150 14.59 4.13 -6.60
C GLY A 150 14.60 5.48 -5.87
N ASN A 151 13.86 6.45 -6.41
CA ASN A 151 13.68 7.72 -5.73
C ASN A 151 12.70 7.58 -4.56
N VAL A 152 13.03 8.17 -3.42
CA VAL A 152 12.14 8.26 -2.26
C VAL A 152 11.75 9.72 -2.06
N GLY A 153 10.47 10.03 -2.17
CA GLY A 153 9.92 11.36 -1.96
C GLY A 153 8.87 11.34 -0.86
N VAL A 154 9.05 12.17 0.16
CA VAL A 154 8.06 12.39 1.22
C VAL A 154 7.68 13.86 1.22
N MET A 155 6.38 14.13 1.11
CA MET A 155 5.83 15.47 1.13
C MET A 155 4.71 15.56 2.17
N GLY A 156 4.76 16.60 3.01
CA GLY A 156 3.77 16.83 4.06
C GLY A 156 3.56 18.32 4.30
N ASP A 157 2.30 18.75 4.34
CA ASP A 157 1.98 20.18 4.48
C ASP A 157 2.26 20.75 5.89
N GLU A 158 2.38 19.87 6.91
CA GLU A 158 2.61 20.29 8.30
C GLU A 158 3.92 19.76 8.90
N VAL A 159 3.98 18.45 9.14
CA VAL A 159 5.09 17.78 9.83
C VAL A 159 5.38 16.48 9.11
N ILE A 160 6.65 16.20 8.89
CA ILE A 160 7.14 14.91 8.43
C ILE A 160 7.94 14.29 9.57
N GLY A 161 7.64 13.03 9.88
CA GLY A 161 8.40 12.24 10.83
C GLY A 161 9.76 11.82 10.28
N ASN A 162 10.31 10.75 10.85
CA ASN A 162 11.61 10.26 10.41
C ASN A 162 11.48 9.59 9.04
N VAL A 163 12.32 9.99 8.09
CA VAL A 163 12.45 9.34 6.79
C VAL A 163 13.77 8.57 6.76
N GLY A 164 13.69 7.25 6.76
CA GLY A 164 14.84 6.35 6.68
C GLY A 164 14.86 5.63 5.35
N VAL A 165 16.01 5.67 4.66
CA VAL A 165 16.25 4.92 3.44
C VAL A 165 17.55 4.14 3.61
N MET A 166 17.48 2.82 3.51
CA MET A 166 18.62 1.93 3.72
C MET A 166 18.65 0.87 2.63
N GLY A 167 19.73 0.83 1.86
CA GLY A 167 19.96 -0.22 0.89
C GLY A 167 21.45 -0.52 0.77
N ASP A 168 21.75 -1.78 0.47
CA ASP A 168 23.13 -2.21 0.21
C ASP A 168 23.56 -1.86 -1.23
N GLY A 169 22.57 -1.72 -2.13
CA GLY A 169 22.72 -1.24 -3.50
C GLY A 169 22.59 0.28 -3.65
N GLY A 170 22.43 0.73 -4.90
CA GLY A 170 22.28 2.16 -5.21
C GLY A 170 20.97 2.73 -4.67
N ILE A 171 21.02 3.89 -4.02
CA ILE A 171 19.85 4.65 -3.60
C ILE A 171 19.70 5.85 -4.53
N GLY A 172 18.50 6.04 -5.09
CA GLY A 172 18.15 7.20 -5.89
C GLY A 172 18.06 8.49 -5.06
N ASN A 173 17.36 9.49 -5.59
CA ASN A 173 17.17 10.74 -4.86
C ASN A 173 16.25 10.52 -3.67
N VAL A 174 16.67 11.00 -2.49
CA VAL A 174 15.82 11.06 -1.28
C VAL A 174 15.46 12.51 -1.03
N GLY A 175 14.17 12.83 -1.12
CA GLY A 175 13.62 14.16 -0.91
C GLY A 175 12.56 14.16 0.18
N VAL A 176 12.63 15.15 1.07
CA VAL A 176 11.65 15.41 2.12
C VAL A 176 11.26 16.88 2.02
N MET A 177 9.99 17.19 1.81
CA MET A 177 9.49 18.56 1.55
C MET A 177 8.24 18.90 2.34
#